data_AF-A0A538KCN6-F1
#
_entry.id   AF-A0A538KCN6-F1
#
_cell.length_a   1.000
_cell.length_b   1.000
_cell.length_c   1.000
_cell.angle_alpha   90.00
_cell.angle_beta   90.00
_cell.angle_gamma   90.00
#
_symmetry.space_group_name_H-M   'P 1'
#
loop_
_entity.id
_entity.type
_entity.pdbx_description
1 polymer ?
#
loop_
_entity_poly.entity_id
_entity_poly.type
_entity_poly.pdbx_seq_one_letter_code
_entity_poly.pdbx_strand_id
1 'polypeptide(L)'
;MELVALVKHDCPVCDQVLPVLDRARGEGAAVRIVSQSPADDTAAQAARLKLASIPELDNELELSVRFDPDAVPAVILLDGGDERGR
;
A
#
# COMPACT_ATOMS: atom_id res chain seq x y z
N MET A 1 10.51 -12.25 -4.36
CA MET A 1 9.78 -11.14 -5.02
C MET A 1 8.65 -10.71 -4.12
N GLU A 2 8.55 -9.42 -3.83
CA GLU A 2 7.54 -8.80 -2.98
C GLU A 2 6.94 -7.60 -3.71
N LEU A 3 5.64 -7.41 -3.60
CA LEU A 3 4.94 -6.24 -4.11
C LEU A 3 4.68 -5.25 -2.96
N VAL A 4 5.23 -4.05 -3.01
CA VAL A 4 4.93 -2.98 -2.06
C VAL A 4 3.97 -1.99 -2.72
N ALA A 5 2.80 -1.81 -2.12
CA ALA A 5 1.80 -0.84 -2.55
C ALA A 5 1.76 0.34 -1.58
N LEU A 6 2.12 1.54 -2.05
CA LEU A 6 2.00 2.78 -1.30
C LEU A 6 0.63 3.41 -1.61
N VAL A 7 -0.14 3.71 -0.57
CA VAL A 7 -1.53 4.21 -0.69
C VAL A 7 -1.79 5.38 0.27
N LYS A 8 -2.93 6.05 0.08
CA LYS A 8 -3.41 7.11 0.98
C LYS A 8 -4.94 7.08 1.09
N HIS A 9 -5.49 7.59 2.19
CA HIS A 9 -6.92 7.56 2.49
C HIS A 9 -7.75 8.49 1.59
N ASP A 10 -7.18 9.63 1.16
CA ASP A 10 -7.81 10.67 0.33
C ASP A 10 -7.53 10.48 -1.17
N CYS A 11 -7.18 9.25 -1.57
CA CYS A 11 -6.86 8.85 -2.92
C CYS A 11 -7.98 7.95 -3.49
N PRO A 12 -8.87 8.47 -4.36
CA PRO A 12 -9.99 7.69 -4.89
C PRO A 12 -9.57 6.44 -5.70
N VAL A 13 -8.41 6.49 -6.34
CA VAL A 13 -7.85 5.33 -7.07
C VAL A 13 -7.36 4.26 -6.09
N CYS A 14 -6.83 4.67 -4.93
CA CYS A 14 -6.39 3.76 -3.87
C CYS A 14 -7.57 2.91 -3.37
N ASP A 15 -8.77 3.50 -3.24
CA ASP A 15 -9.99 2.77 -2.89
C ASP A 15 -10.37 1.68 -3.91
N GLN A 16 -10.01 1.87 -5.19
CA GLN A 16 -10.31 0.90 -6.24
C GLN A 16 -9.35 -0.28 -6.24
N VAL A 17 -8.07 -0.05 -5.90
CA VAL A 17 -7.02 -1.08 -5.94
C VAL A 17 -6.89 -1.87 -4.64
N LEU A 18 -7.18 -1.23 -3.49
CA LEU A 18 -7.02 -1.84 -2.16
C LEU A 18 -7.74 -3.18 -2.00
N PRO A 19 -9.01 -3.36 -2.43
CA PRO A 19 -9.70 -4.64 -2.31
C PRO A 19 -9.02 -5.78 -3.10
N VAL A 20 -8.42 -5.47 -4.25
CA VAL A 20 -7.74 -6.46 -5.10
C VAL A 20 -6.41 -6.87 -4.47
N LEU A 21 -5.64 -5.90 -3.96
CA LEU A 21 -4.37 -6.15 -3.28
C LEU A 21 -4.58 -6.94 -1.97
N ASP A 22 -5.60 -6.58 -1.19
CA ASP A 22 -5.97 -7.27 0.03
C ASP A 22 -6.39 -8.73 -0.24
N ARG A 23 -7.19 -8.95 -1.29
CA ARG A 23 -7.55 -10.29 -1.74
C ARG A 23 -6.32 -11.10 -2.16
N ALA A 24 -5.45 -10.53 -2.99
CA ALA A 24 -4.25 -11.22 -3.45
C ALA A 24 -3.34 -11.63 -2.28
N ARG A 25 -3.18 -10.74 -1.29
CA ARG A 25 -2.50 -11.04 -0.03
C ARG A 25 -3.16 -12.21 0.71
N GLY A 26 -4.49 -12.20 0.83
CA GLY A 26 -5.27 -13.28 1.46
C GLY A 26 -5.17 -14.62 0.71
N GLU A 27 -4.93 -14.59 -0.61
CA GLU A 27 -4.68 -15.77 -1.45
C GLU A 27 -3.20 -16.23 -1.42
N GLY A 28 -2.35 -15.56 -0.63
CA GLY A 28 -0.95 -15.96 -0.39
C GLY A 28 0.08 -15.24 -1.25
N ALA A 29 -0.30 -14.20 -2.01
CA ALA A 29 0.68 -13.36 -2.69
C ALA A 29 1.49 -12.52 -1.67
N ALA A 30 2.79 -12.39 -1.91
CA ALA A 30 3.67 -11.53 -1.11
C ALA A 30 3.41 -10.05 -1.43
N VAL A 31 2.34 -9.51 -0.86
CA VAL A 31 1.90 -8.11 -1.04
C VAL A 31 1.94 -7.40 0.31
N ARG A 32 2.69 -6.30 0.36
CA ARG A 32 2.79 -5.39 1.48
C ARG A 32 2.06 -4.10 1.12
N ILE A 33 1.05 -3.73 1.90
CA ILE A 33 0.24 -2.54 1.66
C ILE A 33 0.59 -1.53 2.76
N VAL A 34 1.03 -0.34 2.34
CA VAL A 34 1.59 0.68 3.23
C VAL A 34 0.89 2.02 2.98
N SER A 35 0.37 2.63 4.03
CA SER A 35 -0.41 3.86 3.99
C SER A 35 0.43 5.06 4.42
N GLN A 36 0.44 6.10 3.60
CA GLN A 36 0.99 7.44 3.90
C GLN A 36 0.05 8.27 4.79
N SER A 37 -1.07 7.70 5.24
CA SER A 37 -2.07 8.42 6.05
C SER A 37 -1.88 8.17 7.54
N PRO A 38 -2.41 9.06 8.40
CA PRO A 38 -2.52 8.80 9.83
C PRO A 38 -3.22 7.46 10.14
N ALA A 39 -2.96 6.94 11.34
CA ALA A 39 -3.49 5.64 11.78
C ALA A 39 -5.03 5.59 11.74
N ASP A 40 -5.69 6.63 12.24
CA ASP A 40 -7.16 6.69 12.32
C ASP A 40 -7.80 6.70 10.93
N ASP A 41 -7.25 7.49 10.00
CA ASP A 41 -7.73 7.55 8.62
C ASP A 41 -7.50 6.23 7.87
N THR A 42 -6.34 5.60 8.09
CA THR A 42 -6.00 4.29 7.52
C THR A 42 -6.96 3.21 8.02
N ALA A 43 -7.25 3.19 9.32
CA ALA A 43 -8.20 2.27 9.92
C ALA A 43 -9.63 2.51 9.41
N ALA A 44 -10.04 3.78 9.27
CA ALA A 44 -11.34 4.14 8.72
C ALA A 44 -11.51 3.72 7.25
N GLN A 45 -10.48 3.90 6.42
CA GLN A 45 -10.47 3.42 5.03
C GLN A 45 -10.56 1.89 4.98
N ALA A 46 -9.76 1.18 5.78
CA ALA A 46 -9.79 -0.29 5.83
C ALA A 46 -11.17 -0.82 6.23
N ALA A 47 -11.81 -0.21 7.24
CA ALA A 47 -13.15 -0.57 7.68
C ALA A 47 -14.20 -0.29 6.60
N ARG A 48 -14.14 0.89 5.97
CA ARG A 48 -15.06 1.30 4.88
C ARG A 48 -15.00 0.35 3.68
N LEU A 49 -13.79 -0.10 3.32
CA LEU A 49 -13.55 -1.01 2.20
C LEU A 49 -13.66 -2.49 2.57
N LYS A 50 -13.88 -2.82 3.86
CA LYS A 50 -13.96 -4.18 4.40
C LYS A 50 -12.71 -5.03 4.09
N LEU A 51 -11.53 -4.41 4.22
CA LEU A 51 -10.27 -5.13 4.03
C LEU A 51 -10.07 -6.17 5.14
N ALA A 52 -9.43 -7.29 4.80
CA ALA A 52 -9.11 -8.36 5.74
C ALA A 52 -8.10 -7.94 6.82
N SER A 53 -7.25 -6.95 6.54
CA SER A 53 -6.39 -6.32 7.54
C SER A 53 -6.07 -4.87 7.21
N ILE A 54 -5.74 -4.11 8.25
CA ILE A 54 -5.37 -2.69 8.17
C ILE A 54 -3.99 -2.58 7.49
N PRO A 55 -3.82 -1.70 6.49
CA PRO A 55 -2.51 -1.40 5.92
C PRO A 55 -1.48 -0.99 6.98
N GLU A 56 -0.21 -1.31 6.73
CA GLU A 56 0.90 -0.81 7.54
C GLU A 56 1.01 0.72 7.39
N LEU A 57 1.61 1.39 8.37
CA LEU A 57 1.76 2.84 8.34
C LEU A 57 3.17 3.22 7.85
N ASP A 58 3.22 4.23 6.99
CA ASP A 58 4.41 4.99 6.62
C ASP A 58 4.19 6.46 7.00
N ASN A 59 3.86 6.66 8.26
CA ASN A 59 3.45 7.95 8.83
C ASN A 59 4.59 8.98 8.88
N GLU A 60 5.85 8.54 8.92
CA GLU A 60 7.03 9.40 8.78
C GLU A 60 7.52 9.48 7.31
N LEU A 61 6.79 8.87 6.38
CA LEU A 61 7.09 8.82 4.95
C LEU A 61 8.47 8.22 4.62
N GLU A 62 9.07 7.41 5.50
CA GLU A 62 10.40 6.83 5.27
C GLU A 62 10.45 5.96 4.01
N LEU A 63 9.45 5.11 3.81
CA LEU A 63 9.37 4.26 2.60
C LEU A 63 9.00 5.09 1.38
N SER A 64 8.13 6.07 1.54
CA SER A 64 7.73 6.99 0.47
C SER A 64 8.91 7.84 0.00
N VAL A 65 9.75 8.34 0.90
CA VAL A 65 10.98 9.05 0.56
C VAL A 65 11.98 8.12 -0.12
N ARG A 66 12.09 6.87 0.35
CA ARG A 66 13.01 5.89 -0.24
C ARG A 66 12.65 5.54 -1.68
N PHE A 67 11.37 5.31 -1.97
CA PHE A 67 10.89 4.91 -3.29
C PHE A 67 10.50 6.09 -4.19
N ASP A 68 10.37 7.29 -3.62
CA ASP A 68 10.08 8.56 -4.30
C ASP A 68 8.97 8.46 -5.36
N PRO A 69 7.76 7.96 -5.00
CA PRO A 69 6.68 7.84 -5.97
C PRO A 69 6.14 9.22 -6.35
N ASP A 70 5.97 9.47 -7.66
CA ASP A 70 5.37 10.72 -8.15
C ASP A 70 3.90 10.88 -7.72
N ALA A 71 3.20 9.77 -7.48
CA ALA A 71 1.79 9.73 -7.05
C ALA A 71 1.44 8.40 -6.37
N VAL A 72 0.31 8.39 -5.64
CA VAL A 72 -0.31 7.18 -5.11
C VAL A 72 -1.66 6.88 -5.82
N PRO A 73 -2.04 5.59 -6.00
CA PRO A 73 -1.31 4.42 -5.54
C PRO A 73 -0.04 4.19 -6.38
N ALA A 74 1.04 3.80 -5.72
CA ALA A 74 2.26 3.33 -6.36
C ALA A 74 2.49 1.86 -6.02
N VAL A 75 2.93 1.08 -7.00
CA VAL A 75 3.16 -0.36 -6.85
C VAL A 75 4.57 -0.67 -7.28
N ILE A 76 5.39 -1.14 -6.34
CA ILE A 76 6.81 -1.41 -6.51
C ILE A 76 7.02 -2.92 -6.40
N LEU A 77 7.68 -3.52 -7.39
CA LEU A 77 8.11 -4.92 -7.34
C LEU A 77 9.57 -5.00 -6.88
N LEU A 78 9.79 -5.59 -5.70
CA LEU A 78 11.11 -5.81 -5.14
C LEU A 78 11.58 -7.23 -5.45
N ASP A 79 12.79 -7.38 -6.00
CA ASP A 79 13.45 -8.67 -6.18
C ASP A 79 14.75 -8.69 -5.37
N GLY A 80 14.73 -9.34 -4.21
CA GLY A 80 15.88 -9.40 -3.30
C GLY A 80 16.10 -8.15 -2.43
N GLY A 81 15.14 -7.23 -2.37
CA GLY A 81 15.23 -5.98 -1.58
C GLY A 81 15.56 -4.73 -2.40
N ASP A 82 15.87 -4.90 -3.68
CA ASP A 82 16.09 -3.83 -4.65
C ASP A 82 14.90 -3.69 -5.61
N GLU A 83 14.62 -2.44 -5.99
CA GLU A 83 13.63 -2.07 -6.99
C GLU A 83 14.15 -2.40 -8.40
N ARG A 84 13.26 -2.87 -9.28
CA ARG A 84 13.55 -3.00 -10.71
C ARG A 84 12.58 -2.16 -11.55
N GLY A 85 13.16 -1.30 -12.39
CA GLY A 85 12.48 -0.75 -13.56
C GLY A 85 11.99 0.70 -13.45
N ARG A 86 12.90 1.63 -13.18
CA ARG A 86 12.72 3.04 -13.57
C ARG A 86 13.40 3.34 -14.90
#